data_AF-A0A7Y8GXJ6-F1
#
_entry.id   AF-A0A7Y8GXJ6-F1
#
_cell.length_a   1.000
_cell.length_b   1.000
_cell.length_c   1.000
_cell.angle_alpha   90.00
_cell.angle_beta   90.00
_cell.angle_gamma   90.00
#
_symmetry.space_group_name_H-M   'P 1'
#
loop_
_entity.id
_entity.type
_entity.pdbx_description
1 polymer ?
#
loop_
_entity_poly.entity_id
_entity_poly.type
_entity_poly.pdbx_seq_one_letter_code
_entity_poly.pdbx_strand_id
1 'polypeptide(L)'
;MNRLPTVGVAAIFKNERPYVVEWLAHHRLLGVDRFYIADNDSDDGTAELLQSLAACGFLTCHHFPNPVGAGPQLSAYRMLLREHGHEVDWLAFIDADEFIWPMGEERSLPAFVQGLAQRHPDMGALVLNWAAYGSSGQLHQKPELVVERFTWHAQQDHFANVPIKSVLRPSEFAEFTCSHNVLLKPGCRHLHADGGPRQTHPDYADIPEKRYIRSERVCWEGFRINHYVVKSYQEFDQRKRGKGRAFVPRILNQSYFLWHENDEVQTLPEPAYLERLHAEIDRIEAALAKAGWSAPPAGVSGHHRLPLSGRVGVVERSRQGVLIRGWCHAWRGQQIGKLVAVINGQIHAVQRFEPAPLLEAHKPDPELKGPQRYLSPQAPEGSGFQAFVPLDPEVVVDTLDIVGVTEEGVMTEPLERDLPVG
;
A
#
# COMPACT_ATOMS: atom_id res chain seq x y z
N MET A 1 35.33 -12.46 19.65
CA MET A 1 33.92 -12.01 19.60
C MET A 1 33.41 -12.33 18.20
N ASN A 2 32.33 -13.11 18.06
CA ASN A 2 31.75 -13.35 16.75
C ASN A 2 31.14 -12.05 16.23
N ARG A 3 31.51 -11.64 15.02
CA ARG A 3 30.89 -10.50 14.34
C ARG A 3 29.37 -10.75 14.20
N LEU A 4 28.57 -9.69 14.26
CA LEU A 4 27.17 -9.77 13.85
C LEU A 4 27.09 -10.20 12.37
N PRO A 5 26.04 -10.94 11.97
CA PRO A 5 25.85 -11.31 10.57
C PRO A 5 25.59 -10.08 9.71
N THR A 6 26.04 -10.09 8.47
CA THR A 6 25.70 -9.08 7.46
C THR A 6 24.26 -9.28 7.00
N VAL A 7 23.45 -8.22 7.04
CA VAL A 7 22.04 -8.25 6.62
C VAL A 7 21.84 -7.27 5.47
N GLY A 8 21.43 -7.81 4.32
CA GLY A 8 21.05 -7.01 3.17
C GLY A 8 19.54 -6.92 2.96
N VAL A 9 19.12 -5.96 2.14
CA VAL A 9 17.76 -5.87 1.61
C VAL A 9 17.80 -5.88 0.08
N ALA A 10 16.93 -6.67 -0.54
CA ALA A 10 16.63 -6.67 -1.96
C ALA A 10 15.23 -6.10 -2.20
N ALA A 11 15.13 -5.13 -3.12
CA ALA A 11 13.86 -4.49 -3.47
C ALA A 11 13.81 -4.14 -4.97
N ILE A 12 12.60 -3.93 -5.49
CA ILE A 12 12.37 -3.39 -6.83
C ILE A 12 11.55 -2.11 -6.72
N PHE A 13 12.03 -1.02 -7.32
CA PHE A 13 11.40 0.30 -7.26
C PHE A 13 10.85 0.70 -8.64
N LYS A 14 9.69 1.33 -8.62
CA LYS A 14 9.11 2.03 -9.77
C LYS A 14 8.54 3.34 -9.25
N ASN A 15 9.11 4.48 -9.62
CA ASN A 15 8.57 5.80 -9.28
C ASN A 15 8.30 5.98 -7.77
N GLU A 16 9.35 5.83 -6.96
CA GLU A 16 9.32 5.87 -5.49
C GLU A 16 10.16 7.02 -4.91
N ARG A 17 10.62 7.97 -5.75
CA ARG A 17 11.57 9.04 -5.40
C ARG A 17 11.32 9.71 -4.04
N PRO A 18 10.08 10.09 -3.66
CA PRO A 18 9.85 10.77 -2.39
C PRO A 18 10.18 9.94 -1.14
N TYR A 19 10.23 8.61 -1.25
CA TYR A 19 10.31 7.72 -0.08
C TYR A 19 11.67 7.02 0.04
N VAL A 20 12.50 7.03 -1.02
CA VAL A 20 13.76 6.26 -1.08
C VAL A 20 14.71 6.61 0.06
N VAL A 21 14.89 7.91 0.36
CA VAL A 21 15.87 8.36 1.37
C VAL A 21 15.44 7.96 2.77
N GLU A 22 14.18 8.19 3.13
CA GLU A 22 13.62 7.75 4.42
C GLU A 22 13.71 6.23 4.57
N TRP A 23 13.30 5.49 3.54
CA TRP A 23 13.32 4.03 3.56
C TRP A 23 14.74 3.49 3.76
N LEU A 24 15.73 4.07 3.08
CA LEU A 24 17.13 3.72 3.25
C LEU A 24 17.63 4.05 4.67
N ALA A 25 17.37 5.28 5.14
CA ALA A 25 17.77 5.74 6.47
C ALA A 25 17.22 4.84 7.58
N HIS A 26 15.92 4.52 7.52
CA HIS A 26 15.24 3.65 8.47
C HIS A 26 15.93 2.29 8.60
N HIS A 27 16.14 1.59 7.48
CA HIS A 27 16.72 0.26 7.50
C HIS A 27 18.19 0.28 7.94
N ARG A 28 18.93 1.35 7.64
CA ARG A 28 20.29 1.54 8.14
C ARG A 28 20.35 1.67 9.67
N LEU A 29 19.36 2.32 10.29
CA LEU A 29 19.26 2.38 11.76
C LEU A 29 19.04 1.01 12.41
N LEU A 30 18.47 0.04 11.68
CA LEU A 30 18.30 -1.34 12.14
C LEU A 30 19.57 -2.19 11.98
N GLY A 31 20.63 -1.62 11.41
CA GLY A 31 21.87 -2.33 11.11
C GLY A 31 21.90 -3.03 9.75
N VAL A 32 20.98 -2.72 8.83
CA VAL A 32 21.10 -3.15 7.43
C VAL A 32 22.25 -2.41 6.76
N ASP A 33 23.22 -3.15 6.24
CA ASP A 33 24.46 -2.61 5.68
C ASP A 33 24.56 -2.76 4.16
N ARG A 34 23.70 -3.58 3.54
CA ARG A 34 23.66 -3.80 2.09
C ARG A 34 22.26 -3.55 1.52
N PHE A 35 22.19 -2.82 0.43
CA PHE A 35 20.95 -2.50 -0.28
C PHE A 35 21.12 -2.84 -1.76
N TYR A 36 20.32 -3.77 -2.27
CA TYR A 36 20.33 -4.20 -3.67
C TYR A 36 18.99 -3.84 -4.30
N ILE A 37 18.99 -2.78 -5.11
CA ILE A 37 17.77 -2.19 -5.65
C ILE A 37 17.71 -2.40 -7.16
N ALA A 38 16.61 -2.97 -7.64
CA ALA A 38 16.30 -3.00 -9.06
C ALA A 38 15.39 -1.81 -9.41
N ASP A 39 15.81 -0.93 -10.31
CA ASP A 39 14.99 0.14 -10.87
C ASP A 39 14.18 -0.36 -12.07
N ASN A 40 12.86 -0.29 -11.99
CA ASN A 40 11.94 -0.80 -12.99
C ASN A 40 11.50 0.28 -13.99
N ASP A 41 12.45 0.83 -14.75
CA ASP A 41 12.22 1.88 -15.74
C ASP A 41 11.59 3.15 -15.13
N SER A 42 12.03 3.60 -13.95
CA SER A 42 11.42 4.77 -13.32
C SER A 42 11.59 6.05 -14.16
N ASP A 43 10.58 6.91 -14.15
CA ASP A 43 10.51 8.14 -14.94
C ASP A 43 10.15 9.40 -14.11
N ASP A 44 10.03 9.27 -12.79
CA ASP A 44 9.71 10.38 -11.88
C ASP A 44 10.93 11.03 -11.20
N GLY A 45 12.14 10.66 -11.63
CA GLY A 45 13.41 11.02 -11.00
C GLY A 45 13.99 9.95 -10.06
N THR A 46 13.32 8.80 -9.87
CA THR A 46 13.82 7.71 -9.01
C THR A 46 15.10 7.10 -9.55
N ALA A 47 15.22 6.89 -10.86
CA ALA A 47 16.39 6.24 -11.46
C ALA A 47 17.67 7.06 -11.20
N GLU A 48 17.60 8.37 -11.37
CA GLU A 48 18.72 9.29 -11.17
C GLU A 48 19.08 9.43 -9.68
N LEU A 49 18.09 9.42 -8.78
CA LEU A 49 18.32 9.37 -7.34
C LEU A 49 19.04 8.07 -6.95
N LEU A 50 18.59 6.91 -7.45
CA LEU A 50 19.20 5.62 -7.15
C LEU A 50 20.65 5.54 -7.67
N GLN A 51 20.92 6.05 -8.86
CA GLN A 51 22.28 6.14 -9.40
C GLN A 51 23.18 7.03 -8.52
N SER A 52 22.65 8.17 -8.06
CA SER A 52 23.39 9.08 -7.18
C SER A 52 23.68 8.45 -5.81
N LEU A 53 22.70 7.74 -5.23
CA LEU A 53 22.88 6.98 -3.99
C LEU A 53 23.91 5.86 -4.15
N ALA A 54 23.93 5.18 -5.31
CA ALA A 54 24.92 4.16 -5.63
C ALA A 54 26.34 4.76 -5.74
N ALA A 55 26.48 5.90 -6.42
CA ALA A 55 27.76 6.62 -6.52
C ALA A 55 28.28 7.09 -5.15
N CYS A 56 27.38 7.44 -4.23
CA CYS A 56 27.70 7.75 -2.84
C CYS A 56 27.99 6.51 -1.95
N GLY A 57 27.84 5.30 -2.49
CA GLY A 57 28.12 4.04 -1.78
C GLY A 57 27.03 3.62 -0.79
N PHE A 58 25.81 4.14 -0.91
CA PHE A 58 24.70 3.76 -0.03
C PHE A 58 23.98 2.48 -0.46
N LEU A 59 24.00 2.14 -1.74
CA LEU A 59 23.30 0.99 -2.31
C LEU A 59 23.98 0.51 -3.60
N THR A 60 23.60 -0.68 -4.05
CA THR A 60 23.84 -1.18 -5.41
C THR A 60 22.54 -1.09 -6.19
N CYS A 61 22.58 -0.44 -7.36
CA CYS A 61 21.41 -0.27 -8.23
C CYS A 61 21.57 -1.03 -9.54
N HIS A 62 20.51 -1.70 -9.97
CA HIS A 62 20.40 -2.38 -11.26
C HIS A 62 19.25 -1.81 -12.08
N HIS A 63 19.49 -1.46 -13.33
CA HIS A 63 18.39 -1.20 -14.26
C HIS A 63 17.69 -2.52 -14.62
N PHE A 64 16.38 -2.59 -14.43
CA PHE A 64 15.61 -3.83 -14.58
C PHE A 64 14.26 -3.60 -15.29
N PRO A 65 14.25 -3.61 -16.64
CA PRO A 65 13.03 -3.42 -17.40
C PRO A 65 12.04 -4.57 -17.24
N ASN A 66 10.77 -4.33 -17.60
CA ASN A 66 9.73 -5.35 -17.51
C ASN A 66 10.05 -6.58 -18.39
N PRO A 67 10.15 -7.79 -17.80
CA PRO A 67 10.46 -8.99 -18.56
C PRO A 67 9.25 -9.44 -19.40
N VAL A 68 9.50 -9.91 -20.62
CA VAL A 68 8.45 -10.42 -21.51
C VAL A 68 7.81 -11.67 -20.90
N GLY A 69 6.49 -11.66 -20.71
CA GLY A 69 5.72 -12.83 -20.25
C GLY A 69 5.86 -13.17 -18.75
N ALA A 70 6.49 -12.30 -17.95
CA ALA A 70 6.64 -12.50 -16.51
C ALA A 70 6.43 -11.19 -15.73
N GLY A 71 6.10 -11.30 -14.44
CA GLY A 71 6.07 -10.15 -13.54
C GLY A 71 7.48 -9.64 -13.22
N PRO A 72 7.70 -8.31 -13.15
CA PRO A 72 9.04 -7.74 -12.93
C PRO A 72 9.60 -8.06 -11.54
N GLN A 73 8.77 -8.05 -10.49
CA GLN A 73 9.22 -8.18 -9.11
C GLN A 73 9.94 -9.51 -8.83
N LEU A 74 9.31 -10.64 -9.12
CA LEU A 74 9.92 -11.95 -8.88
C LEU A 74 11.18 -12.16 -9.72
N SER A 75 11.18 -11.64 -10.95
CA SER A 75 12.33 -11.73 -11.86
C SER A 75 13.52 -10.90 -11.34
N ALA A 76 13.25 -9.71 -10.80
CA ALA A 76 14.26 -8.87 -10.15
C ALA A 76 14.80 -9.57 -8.89
N TYR A 77 13.95 -10.13 -8.02
CA TYR A 77 14.40 -10.84 -6.82
C TYR A 77 15.29 -12.04 -7.14
N ARG A 78 14.98 -12.79 -8.21
CA ARG A 78 15.85 -13.86 -8.72
C ARG A 78 17.20 -13.34 -9.17
N MET A 79 17.24 -12.22 -9.89
CA MET A 79 18.48 -11.58 -10.32
C MET A 79 19.31 -11.11 -9.11
N LEU A 80 18.69 -10.35 -8.20
CA LEU A 80 19.37 -9.78 -7.03
C LEU A 80 19.91 -10.88 -6.09
N LEU A 81 19.14 -11.95 -5.84
CA LEU A 81 19.63 -13.09 -5.05
C LEU A 81 20.80 -13.81 -5.73
N ARG A 82 20.71 -14.04 -7.04
CA ARG A 82 21.77 -14.70 -7.81
C ARG A 82 23.07 -13.88 -7.77
N GLU A 83 22.97 -12.57 -7.92
CA GLU A 83 24.14 -11.70 -8.05
C GLU A 83 24.73 -11.30 -6.70
N HIS A 84 23.91 -11.12 -5.66
CA HIS A 84 24.36 -10.56 -4.38
C HIS A 84 24.07 -11.42 -3.16
N GLY A 85 23.36 -12.56 -3.30
CA GLY A 85 23.05 -13.43 -2.17
C GLY A 85 24.29 -13.97 -1.44
N HIS A 86 25.42 -14.06 -2.13
CA HIS A 86 26.69 -14.52 -1.56
C HIS A 86 27.46 -13.43 -0.76
N GLU A 87 27.01 -12.16 -0.84
CA GLU A 87 27.65 -11.03 -0.15
C GLU A 87 27.10 -10.80 1.26
N VAL A 88 26.02 -11.50 1.64
CA VAL A 88 25.30 -11.31 2.91
C VAL A 88 25.00 -12.63 3.59
N ASP A 89 24.92 -12.61 4.92
CA ASP A 89 24.50 -13.78 5.71
C ASP A 89 22.96 -13.91 5.69
N TRP A 90 22.25 -12.78 5.62
CA TRP A 90 20.79 -12.71 5.49
C TRP A 90 20.37 -11.67 4.45
N LEU A 91 19.33 -11.96 3.67
CA LEU A 91 18.77 -11.08 2.66
C LEU A 91 17.25 -10.96 2.84
N ALA A 92 16.78 -9.76 3.18
CA ALA A 92 15.37 -9.43 3.25
C ALA A 92 14.83 -9.08 1.85
N PHE A 93 13.64 -9.59 1.53
CA PHE A 93 12.91 -9.19 0.31
C PHE A 93 11.68 -8.38 0.73
N ILE A 94 11.72 -7.07 0.52
CA ILE A 94 10.66 -6.13 0.93
C ILE A 94 10.45 -5.05 -0.14
N ASP A 95 9.26 -4.44 -0.14
CA ASP A 95 8.84 -3.43 -1.10
C ASP A 95 9.17 -2.01 -0.61
N ALA A 96 9.15 -1.03 -1.51
CA ALA A 96 9.45 0.37 -1.18
C ALA A 96 8.44 1.02 -0.20
N ASP A 97 7.26 0.40 -0.05
CA ASP A 97 6.22 0.82 0.90
C ASP A 97 6.23 -0.01 2.20
N GLU A 98 7.26 -0.82 2.43
CA GLU A 98 7.40 -1.70 3.59
C GLU A 98 8.62 -1.34 4.45
N PHE A 99 8.41 -1.26 5.77
CA PHE A 99 9.44 -0.88 6.75
C PHE A 99 9.55 -1.98 7.82
N ILE A 100 10.73 -2.59 7.97
CA ILE A 100 10.97 -3.58 9.03
C ILE A 100 10.97 -2.88 10.38
N TRP A 101 10.01 -3.16 11.25
CA TRP A 101 9.83 -2.40 12.48
C TRP A 101 10.13 -3.22 13.74
N PRO A 102 11.01 -2.76 14.64
CA PRO A 102 11.29 -3.43 15.90
C PRO A 102 10.15 -3.19 16.90
N MET A 103 9.70 -4.26 17.54
CA MET A 103 8.59 -4.28 18.50
C MET A 103 9.06 -4.59 19.94
N GLY A 104 10.31 -5.02 20.12
CA GLY A 104 10.92 -5.30 21.44
C GLY A 104 12.20 -4.50 21.68
N GLU A 105 12.85 -4.70 22.83
CA GLU A 105 14.05 -3.93 23.24
C GLU A 105 15.21 -4.02 22.22
N GLU A 106 15.39 -5.17 21.58
CA GLU A 106 16.36 -5.34 20.51
C GLU A 106 15.93 -4.55 19.26
N ARG A 107 16.75 -3.58 18.86
CA ARG A 107 16.51 -2.71 17.69
C ARG A 107 17.39 -3.10 16.49
N SER A 108 18.41 -3.92 16.69
CA SER A 108 19.33 -4.40 15.66
C SER A 108 18.80 -5.68 15.02
N LEU A 109 18.42 -5.61 13.75
CA LEU A 109 18.00 -6.78 12.98
C LEU A 109 19.12 -7.84 12.89
N PRO A 110 20.40 -7.50 12.63
CA PRO A 110 21.51 -8.45 12.69
C PRO A 110 21.64 -9.20 14.04
N ALA A 111 21.53 -8.48 15.16
CA ALA A 111 21.62 -9.09 16.49
C ALA A 111 20.42 -10.00 16.77
N PHE A 112 19.23 -9.57 16.36
CA PHE A 112 18.00 -10.35 16.48
C PHE A 112 18.08 -11.67 15.71
N VAL A 113 18.42 -11.63 14.41
CA VAL A 113 18.53 -12.86 13.59
C VAL A 113 19.66 -13.76 14.07
N GLN A 114 20.75 -13.19 14.59
CA GLN A 114 21.83 -13.96 15.20
C GLN A 114 21.34 -14.73 16.44
N GLY A 115 20.67 -14.05 17.37
CA GLY A 115 20.17 -14.66 18.59
C GLY A 115 19.11 -15.73 18.33
N LEU A 116 18.25 -15.51 17.33
CA LEU A 116 17.27 -16.50 16.90
C LEU A 116 17.93 -17.72 16.23
N ALA A 117 18.88 -17.50 15.33
CA ALA A 117 19.65 -18.55 14.66
C ALA A 117 20.50 -19.40 15.63
N GLN A 118 20.99 -18.82 16.72
CA GLN A 118 21.71 -19.56 17.76
C GLN A 118 20.79 -20.53 18.51
N ARG A 119 19.53 -20.12 18.77
CA ARG A 119 18.51 -20.97 19.41
C ARG A 119 17.91 -21.99 18.46
N HIS A 120 17.86 -21.66 17.17
CA HIS A 120 17.28 -22.49 16.11
C HIS A 120 18.28 -22.59 14.93
N PRO A 121 19.29 -23.48 15.03
CA PRO A 121 20.35 -23.58 14.01
C PRO A 121 19.85 -23.89 12.60
N ASP A 122 18.68 -24.53 12.51
CA ASP A 122 18.01 -24.92 11.27
C ASP A 122 17.06 -23.85 10.70
N MET A 123 17.06 -22.64 11.28
CA MET A 123 16.35 -21.50 10.72
C MET A 123 16.99 -21.09 9.38
N GLY A 124 16.28 -21.32 8.28
CA GLY A 124 16.68 -20.89 6.93
C GLY A 124 16.04 -19.56 6.53
N ALA A 125 14.91 -19.18 7.13
CA ALA A 125 14.30 -17.86 6.92
C ALA A 125 13.54 -17.40 8.16
N LEU A 126 13.66 -16.11 8.48
CA LEU A 126 12.77 -15.41 9.38
C LEU A 126 11.59 -14.84 8.57
N VAL A 127 10.37 -15.07 9.02
CA VAL A 127 9.17 -14.48 8.42
C VAL A 127 8.60 -13.39 9.33
N LEU A 128 8.28 -12.26 8.71
CA LEU A 128 7.73 -11.09 9.38
C LEU A 128 6.35 -10.80 8.81
N ASN A 129 5.35 -10.71 9.69
CA ASN A 129 3.99 -10.36 9.32
C ASN A 129 3.85 -8.86 9.05
N TRP A 130 2.95 -8.52 8.14
CA TRP A 130 2.53 -7.14 7.93
C TRP A 130 1.80 -6.58 9.16
N ALA A 131 1.94 -5.27 9.34
CA ALA A 131 1.00 -4.37 9.98
C ALA A 131 0.53 -3.41 8.89
N ALA A 132 -0.71 -3.56 8.45
CA ALA A 132 -1.27 -2.78 7.36
C ALA A 132 -1.71 -1.41 7.86
N TYR A 133 -1.02 -0.36 7.41
CA TYR A 133 -1.34 1.03 7.73
C TYR A 133 -2.37 1.58 6.74
N GLY A 134 -3.28 2.42 7.24
CA GLY A 134 -4.18 3.22 6.41
C GLY A 134 -3.59 4.57 6.06
N SER A 135 -4.41 5.46 5.50
CA SER A 135 -3.97 6.82 5.15
C SER A 135 -3.84 7.74 6.35
N SER A 136 -4.21 7.29 7.56
CA SER A 136 -4.33 8.15 8.75
C SER A 136 -5.21 9.37 8.52
N GLY A 137 -6.17 9.27 7.60
CA GLY A 137 -7.07 10.37 7.22
C GLY A 137 -6.43 11.46 6.37
N GLN A 138 -5.27 11.21 5.76
CA GLN A 138 -4.61 12.21 4.93
C GLN A 138 -5.13 12.19 3.49
N LEU A 139 -5.69 13.32 3.05
CA LEU A 139 -6.05 13.55 1.64
C LEU A 139 -4.83 13.95 0.81
N HIS A 140 -3.96 14.78 1.38
CA HIS A 140 -2.86 15.42 0.66
C HIS A 140 -1.51 14.84 1.06
N GLN A 141 -0.59 14.84 0.09
CA GLN A 141 0.82 14.64 0.33
C GLN A 141 1.35 15.82 1.14
N LYS A 142 2.11 15.52 2.19
CA LYS A 142 2.78 16.49 3.04
C LYS A 142 4.28 16.15 3.15
N PRO A 143 5.15 17.10 3.50
CA PRO A 143 6.60 16.91 3.45
C PRO A 143 7.17 16.07 4.60
N GLU A 144 6.41 15.80 5.67
CA GLU A 144 6.86 14.96 6.78
C GLU A 144 7.07 13.50 6.35
N LEU A 145 7.79 12.73 7.16
CA LEU A 145 8.16 11.35 6.85
C LEU A 145 6.94 10.41 6.84
N VAL A 146 7.00 9.32 6.06
CA VAL A 146 5.96 8.27 6.01
C VAL A 146 5.64 7.79 7.43
N VAL A 147 6.66 7.50 8.24
CA VAL A 147 6.48 6.99 9.60
C VAL A 147 5.89 8.03 10.57
N GLU A 148 6.02 9.32 10.27
CA GLU A 148 5.43 10.42 11.06
C GLU A 148 3.98 10.69 10.65
N ARG A 149 3.68 10.50 9.37
CA ARG A 149 2.38 10.82 8.75
C ARG A 149 1.35 9.72 8.95
N PHE A 150 1.76 8.47 8.79
CA PHE A 150 0.87 7.33 8.78
C PHE A 150 1.03 6.54 10.07
N THR A 151 0.25 6.91 11.09
CA THR A 151 0.37 6.36 12.44
C THR A 151 -0.77 5.42 12.80
N TRP A 152 -1.76 5.26 11.93
CA TRP A 152 -2.91 4.38 12.16
C TRP A 152 -2.83 3.12 11.30
N HIS A 153 -3.06 1.97 11.93
CA HIS A 153 -2.99 0.65 11.29
C HIS A 153 -4.07 -0.29 11.82
N ALA A 154 -4.30 -1.40 11.10
CA ALA A 154 -5.31 -2.37 11.49
C ALA A 154 -4.96 -3.04 12.83
N GLN A 155 -5.96 -3.53 13.57
CA GLN A 155 -5.76 -4.40 14.72
C GLN A 155 -4.96 -5.66 14.32
N GLN A 156 -4.23 -6.24 15.27
CA GLN A 156 -3.25 -7.29 14.96
C GLN A 156 -3.88 -8.51 14.27
N ASP A 157 -5.07 -8.92 14.67
CA ASP A 157 -5.82 -10.06 14.13
C ASP A 157 -6.56 -9.75 12.81
N HIS A 158 -6.48 -8.51 12.31
CA HIS A 158 -7.07 -8.14 11.03
C HIS A 158 -6.46 -8.94 9.87
N PHE A 159 -7.30 -9.41 8.95
CA PHE A 159 -6.88 -10.28 7.84
C PHE A 159 -5.83 -9.63 6.92
N ALA A 160 -5.68 -8.30 6.92
CA ALA A 160 -4.65 -7.60 6.14
C ALA A 160 -3.22 -7.85 6.66
N ASN A 161 -3.07 -8.40 7.88
CA ASN A 161 -1.79 -8.60 8.57
C ASN A 161 -1.25 -10.04 8.45
N VAL A 162 -2.07 -11.00 8.00
CA VAL A 162 -1.62 -12.39 7.76
C VAL A 162 -0.55 -12.54 6.67
N PRO A 163 -0.41 -11.63 5.67
CA PRO A 163 0.67 -11.74 4.73
C PRO A 163 2.06 -11.55 5.36
N ILE A 164 3.05 -12.18 4.76
CA ILE A 164 4.44 -12.20 5.25
C ILE A 164 5.43 -11.63 4.24
N LYS A 165 6.58 -11.20 4.76
CA LYS A 165 7.84 -11.04 4.03
C LYS A 165 8.93 -11.87 4.70
N SER A 166 9.97 -12.20 3.94
CA SER A 166 11.00 -13.14 4.36
C SER A 166 12.38 -12.48 4.43
N VAL A 167 13.08 -12.72 5.53
CA VAL A 167 14.52 -12.48 5.70
C VAL A 167 15.21 -13.83 5.58
N LEU A 168 15.73 -14.10 4.39
CA LEU A 168 16.27 -15.39 3.96
C LEU A 168 17.74 -15.51 4.34
N ARG A 169 18.18 -16.68 4.81
CA ARG A 169 19.60 -17.07 4.79
C ARG A 169 19.92 -17.59 3.37
N PRO A 170 20.67 -16.87 2.52
CA PRO A 170 20.85 -17.25 1.12
C PRO A 170 21.48 -18.64 0.93
N SER A 171 22.32 -19.08 1.89
CA SER A 171 22.90 -20.43 1.88
C SER A 171 21.86 -21.55 1.97
N GLU A 172 20.66 -21.28 2.47
CA GLU A 172 19.58 -22.27 2.65
C GLU A 172 18.47 -22.15 1.61
N PHE A 173 18.64 -21.28 0.62
CA PHE A 173 17.71 -21.12 -0.49
C PHE A 173 17.64 -22.37 -1.38
N ALA A 174 16.43 -22.76 -1.79
CA ALA A 174 16.19 -23.76 -2.83
C ALA A 174 15.52 -23.17 -4.07
N GLU A 175 14.35 -22.53 -3.93
CA GLU A 175 13.60 -21.96 -5.06
C GLU A 175 12.71 -20.80 -4.60
N PHE A 176 12.41 -19.83 -5.46
CA PHE A 176 11.33 -18.88 -5.18
C PHE A 176 9.96 -19.45 -5.52
N THR A 177 9.00 -19.38 -4.59
CA THR A 177 7.60 -19.69 -4.86
C THR A 177 6.83 -18.46 -5.36
N CYS A 178 7.12 -17.31 -4.77
CA CYS A 178 6.54 -16.01 -5.15
C CYS A 178 7.46 -14.89 -4.63
N SER A 179 7.05 -13.62 -4.77
CA SER A 179 7.83 -12.49 -4.25
C SER A 179 7.87 -12.40 -2.71
N HIS A 180 7.03 -13.15 -1.99
CA HIS A 180 6.95 -13.11 -0.53
C HIS A 180 7.63 -14.31 0.16
N ASN A 181 7.81 -15.41 -0.58
CA ASN A 181 8.16 -16.70 0.00
C ASN A 181 9.09 -17.51 -0.90
N VAL A 182 9.91 -18.34 -0.25
CA VAL A 182 10.86 -19.25 -0.89
C VAL A 182 10.67 -20.68 -0.35
N LEU A 183 11.13 -21.66 -1.13
CA LEU A 183 11.43 -22.99 -0.63
C LEU A 183 12.86 -22.98 -0.09
N LEU A 184 13.04 -23.64 1.05
CA LEU A 184 14.34 -23.83 1.69
C LEU A 184 14.87 -25.24 1.40
N LYS A 185 16.18 -25.44 1.60
CA LYS A 185 16.81 -26.75 1.53
C LYS A 185 16.21 -27.73 2.55
N PRO A 186 16.23 -29.05 2.29
CA PRO A 186 15.73 -30.05 3.23
C PRO A 186 16.35 -29.90 4.63
N GLY A 187 15.51 -29.91 5.66
CA GLY A 187 15.92 -29.75 7.05
C GLY A 187 15.91 -28.31 7.56
N CYS A 188 15.73 -27.30 6.69
CA CYS A 188 15.62 -25.90 7.10
C CYS A 188 14.17 -25.47 7.32
N ARG A 189 13.96 -24.53 8.24
CA ARG A 189 12.63 -24.03 8.63
C ARG A 189 12.45 -22.53 8.42
N HIS A 190 11.22 -22.14 8.12
CA HIS A 190 10.72 -20.78 8.25
C HIS A 190 10.26 -20.58 9.69
N LEU A 191 10.79 -19.57 10.38
CA LEU A 191 10.37 -19.24 11.74
C LEU A 191 9.75 -17.85 11.79
N HIS A 192 8.70 -17.70 12.60
CA HIS A 192 8.23 -16.41 13.07
C HIS A 192 9.29 -15.76 13.97
N ALA A 193 9.13 -14.46 14.22
CA ALA A 193 10.05 -13.69 15.05
C ALA A 193 10.10 -14.16 16.52
N ASP A 194 9.05 -14.80 17.04
CA ASP A 194 9.07 -15.47 18.35
C ASP A 194 9.81 -16.83 18.37
N GLY A 195 10.24 -17.33 17.21
CA GLY A 195 10.90 -18.63 17.03
C GLY A 195 9.96 -19.82 16.80
N GLY A 196 8.65 -19.59 16.78
CA GLY A 196 7.68 -20.60 16.38
C GLY A 196 7.80 -20.93 14.88
N PRO A 197 7.60 -22.20 14.47
CA PRO A 197 7.58 -22.55 13.06
C PRO A 197 6.42 -21.85 12.35
N ARG A 198 6.65 -21.37 11.12
CA ARG A 198 5.58 -20.83 10.28
C ARG A 198 4.81 -21.97 9.63
N GLN A 199 3.51 -22.04 9.87
CA GLN A 199 2.59 -22.86 9.08
C GLN A 199 1.70 -22.01 8.16
N THR A 200 1.15 -22.68 7.15
CA THR A 200 0.31 -22.07 6.12
C THR A 200 -1.09 -21.77 6.67
N HIS A 201 -1.67 -20.64 6.24
CA HIS A 201 -3.04 -20.29 6.60
C HIS A 201 -4.07 -21.36 6.17
N PRO A 202 -5.06 -21.73 7.01
CA PRO A 202 -6.02 -22.81 6.73
C PRO A 202 -6.78 -22.68 5.40
N ASP A 203 -7.19 -21.47 5.03
CA ASP A 203 -7.86 -21.17 3.74
C ASP A 203 -7.06 -21.59 2.50
N TYR A 204 -5.78 -21.93 2.66
CA TYR A 204 -4.86 -22.32 1.61
C TYR A 204 -4.31 -23.74 1.79
N ALA A 205 -4.88 -24.54 2.72
CA ALA A 205 -4.42 -25.90 3.02
C ALA A 205 -4.45 -26.84 1.79
N ASP A 206 -5.40 -26.63 0.87
CA ASP A 206 -5.56 -27.43 -0.35
C ASP A 206 -4.79 -26.89 -1.57
N ILE A 207 -4.11 -25.74 -1.44
CA ILE A 207 -3.34 -25.12 -2.52
C ILE A 207 -1.89 -25.60 -2.41
N PRO A 208 -1.26 -26.15 -3.47
CA PRO A 208 0.14 -26.59 -3.42
C PRO A 208 1.11 -25.47 -3.00
N GLU A 209 2.21 -25.83 -2.34
CA GLU A 209 3.23 -24.96 -1.69
C GLU A 209 3.77 -23.75 -2.47
N LYS A 210 3.45 -23.64 -3.75
CA LYS A 210 4.10 -22.78 -4.73
C LYS A 210 3.60 -21.34 -4.79
N ARG A 211 2.66 -20.89 -3.94
CA ARG A 211 2.16 -19.49 -3.95
C ARG A 211 1.83 -18.89 -2.57
N TYR A 212 2.40 -19.41 -1.50
CA TYR A 212 2.04 -18.95 -0.16
C TYR A 212 2.58 -17.56 0.15
N ILE A 213 1.69 -16.67 0.54
CA ILE A 213 2.03 -15.33 1.02
C ILE A 213 1.54 -15.08 2.44
N ARG A 214 0.82 -16.03 3.07
CA ARG A 214 0.08 -15.85 4.34
C ARG A 214 0.45 -16.92 5.37
N SER A 215 0.60 -16.53 6.62
CA SER A 215 0.75 -17.43 7.76
C SER A 215 -0.59 -17.67 8.47
N GLU A 216 -0.69 -18.79 9.20
CA GLU A 216 -1.84 -19.16 10.03
C GLU A 216 -2.18 -18.13 11.13
N ARG A 217 -1.17 -17.40 11.59
CA ARG A 217 -1.27 -16.39 12.64
C ARG A 217 -0.40 -15.19 12.32
N VAL A 218 -0.70 -14.08 12.97
CA VAL A 218 0.09 -12.85 12.92
C VAL A 218 1.04 -12.82 14.12
N CYS A 219 2.35 -12.76 13.87
CA CYS A 219 3.38 -12.61 14.89
C CYS A 219 4.07 -11.25 14.72
N TRP A 220 3.99 -10.40 15.74
CA TRP A 220 4.66 -9.09 15.79
C TRP A 220 5.71 -9.03 16.90
N GLU A 221 5.91 -10.12 17.65
CA GLU A 221 6.90 -10.22 18.71
C GLU A 221 8.31 -10.06 18.13
N GLY A 222 9.08 -9.10 18.65
CA GLY A 222 10.43 -8.81 18.15
C GLY A 222 10.42 -7.88 16.93
N PHE A 223 9.93 -8.34 15.77
CA PHE A 223 9.89 -7.55 14.53
C PHE A 223 8.60 -7.79 13.74
N ARG A 224 8.17 -6.77 13.00
CA ARG A 224 7.08 -6.81 12.01
C ARG A 224 7.44 -6.03 10.75
N ILE A 225 6.54 -5.98 9.77
CA ILE A 225 6.64 -5.09 8.61
C ILE A 225 5.52 -4.05 8.68
N ASN A 226 5.83 -2.78 8.86
CA ASN A 226 4.84 -1.72 8.66
C ASN A 226 4.63 -1.54 7.15
N HIS A 227 3.39 -1.73 6.66
CA HIS A 227 3.07 -1.66 5.23
C HIS A 227 2.19 -0.45 4.90
N TYR A 228 2.75 0.51 4.14
CA TYR A 228 2.15 1.80 3.79
C TYR A 228 1.67 1.83 2.33
N VAL A 229 0.73 0.93 2.02
CA VAL A 229 0.32 0.61 0.65
C VAL A 229 -0.39 1.75 -0.08
N VAL A 230 -1.24 2.53 0.62
CA VAL A 230 -2.02 3.63 0.03
C VAL A 230 -1.46 5.02 0.32
N LYS A 231 -0.87 5.23 1.51
CA LYS A 231 -0.46 6.57 1.99
C LYS A 231 -1.63 7.56 1.89
N SER A 232 -1.39 8.85 1.63
CA SER A 232 -2.50 9.80 1.41
C SER A 232 -3.25 9.48 0.12
N TYR A 233 -4.48 9.96 0.02
CA TYR A 233 -5.27 9.76 -1.20
C TYR A 233 -4.60 10.38 -2.44
N GLN A 234 -3.98 11.55 -2.33
CA GLN A 234 -3.18 12.18 -3.39
C GLN A 234 -2.03 11.26 -3.86
N GLU A 235 -1.31 10.65 -2.92
CA GLU A 235 -0.21 9.73 -3.23
C GLU A 235 -0.74 8.44 -3.88
N PHE A 236 -1.86 7.90 -3.38
CA PHE A 236 -2.54 6.78 -4.00
C PHE A 236 -2.93 7.10 -5.45
N ASP A 237 -3.62 8.21 -5.68
CA ASP A 237 -4.17 8.60 -6.98
C ASP A 237 -3.06 8.78 -8.04
N GLN A 238 -1.98 9.45 -7.66
CA GLN A 238 -0.91 9.83 -8.60
C GLN A 238 0.12 8.75 -8.82
N ARG A 239 0.36 7.91 -7.82
CA ARG A 239 1.51 6.99 -7.83
C ARG A 239 1.08 5.54 -7.78
N LYS A 240 0.05 5.19 -7.01
CA LYS A 240 -0.36 3.79 -6.83
C LYS A 240 -1.41 3.36 -7.85
N ARG A 241 -2.38 4.21 -8.18
CA ARG A 241 -3.54 3.92 -9.03
C ARG A 241 -3.13 3.30 -10.38
N GLY A 242 -2.11 3.88 -11.01
CA GLY A 242 -1.58 3.43 -12.30
C GLY A 242 -0.65 2.21 -12.26
N LYS A 243 -0.16 1.79 -11.07
CA LYS A 243 0.81 0.67 -10.93
C LYS A 243 0.15 -0.73 -10.91
N GLY A 244 -1.15 -0.83 -10.59
CA GLY A 244 -1.85 -2.13 -10.49
C GLY A 244 -1.37 -3.04 -9.34
N ARG A 245 -1.73 -4.33 -9.37
CA ARG A 245 -1.20 -5.38 -8.45
C ARG A 245 -0.31 -6.35 -9.23
N ALA A 246 0.68 -6.97 -8.56
CA ALA A 246 1.56 -8.00 -9.15
C ALA A 246 0.82 -9.18 -9.83
N PHE A 247 -0.43 -9.45 -9.44
CA PHE A 247 -1.26 -10.55 -9.98
C PHE A 247 -2.52 -10.10 -10.73
N VAL A 248 -2.80 -8.78 -10.83
CA VAL A 248 -4.01 -8.26 -11.50
C VAL A 248 -3.67 -6.97 -12.25
N PRO A 249 -3.63 -6.99 -13.60
CA PRO A 249 -3.50 -5.78 -14.41
C PRO A 249 -4.85 -5.08 -14.47
N ARG A 250 -5.16 -4.29 -13.44
CA ARG A 250 -6.30 -3.37 -13.43
C ARG A 250 -5.83 -2.04 -12.82
N ILE A 251 -6.30 -0.93 -13.40
CA ILE A 251 -6.27 0.38 -12.74
C ILE A 251 -6.93 0.17 -11.37
N LEU A 252 -6.21 0.54 -10.31
CA LEU A 252 -6.78 0.41 -8.97
C LEU A 252 -7.89 1.45 -8.84
N ASN A 253 -9.07 1.03 -8.41
CA ASN A 253 -10.19 1.94 -8.23
C ASN A 253 -10.23 2.48 -6.80
N GLN A 254 -11.17 3.36 -6.53
CA GLN A 254 -11.31 3.94 -5.20
C GLN A 254 -11.67 2.89 -4.13
N SER A 255 -12.41 1.84 -4.53
CA SER A 255 -12.67 0.69 -3.66
C SER A 255 -11.38 0.03 -3.16
N TYR A 256 -10.30 0.04 -3.95
CA TYR A 256 -8.97 -0.38 -3.47
C TYR A 256 -8.47 0.52 -2.34
N PHE A 257 -8.52 1.85 -2.50
CA PHE A 257 -8.07 2.77 -1.47
C PHE A 257 -8.83 2.53 -0.16
N LEU A 258 -10.15 2.49 -0.24
CA LEU A 258 -11.03 2.26 0.91
C LEU A 258 -10.81 0.88 1.55
N TRP A 259 -10.42 -0.13 0.78
CA TRP A 259 -10.11 -1.47 1.33
C TRP A 259 -8.82 -1.50 2.14
N HIS A 260 -7.92 -0.54 1.90
CA HIS A 260 -6.68 -0.39 2.69
C HIS A 260 -6.76 0.78 3.67
N GLU A 261 -7.94 1.35 3.92
CA GLU A 261 -8.17 2.30 5.02
C GLU A 261 -8.22 1.57 6.37
N ASN A 262 -7.07 1.04 6.75
CA ASN A 262 -6.86 0.24 7.95
C ASN A 262 -6.63 1.13 9.20
N ASP A 263 -7.38 2.22 9.37
CA ASP A 263 -7.11 3.20 10.44
C ASP A 263 -7.82 2.82 11.76
N GLU A 264 -7.41 1.73 12.41
CA GLU A 264 -8.10 1.17 13.59
C GLU A 264 -7.37 1.46 14.92
N VAL A 265 -6.05 1.35 14.94
CA VAL A 265 -5.19 1.54 16.13
C VAL A 265 -4.08 2.54 15.81
N GLN A 266 -3.87 3.52 16.69
CA GLN A 266 -2.79 4.49 16.56
C GLN A 266 -1.52 3.99 17.25
N THR A 267 -0.41 4.00 16.52
CA THR A 267 0.94 3.75 17.03
C THR A 267 1.85 4.89 16.57
N LEU A 268 2.39 5.65 17.53
CA LEU A 268 3.33 6.75 17.28
C LEU A 268 4.78 6.24 17.39
N PRO A 269 5.69 6.65 16.49
CA PRO A 269 7.12 6.41 16.68
C PRO A 269 7.66 7.11 17.94
N GLU A 270 8.65 6.51 18.59
CA GLU A 270 9.33 7.13 19.72
C GLU A 270 10.09 8.40 19.26
N PRO A 271 10.03 9.52 20.01
CA PRO A 271 10.74 10.75 19.63
C PRO A 271 12.24 10.56 19.42
N ALA A 272 12.90 9.79 20.28
CA ALA A 272 14.32 9.46 20.15
C ALA A 272 14.65 8.65 18.89
N TYR A 273 13.69 7.87 18.38
CA TYR A 273 13.85 7.18 17.10
C TYR A 273 13.74 8.18 15.93
N LEU A 274 12.77 9.11 15.97
CA LEU A 274 12.61 10.15 14.95
C LEU A 274 13.85 11.04 14.86
N GLU A 275 14.42 11.44 15.99
CA GLU A 275 15.67 12.21 16.02
C GLU A 275 16.82 11.50 15.28
N ARG A 276 16.98 10.19 15.51
CA ARG A 276 18.00 9.39 14.80
C ARG A 276 17.68 9.22 13.32
N LEU A 277 16.40 9.09 12.97
CA LEU A 277 15.96 8.94 11.59
C LEU A 277 16.24 10.22 10.79
N HIS A 278 15.83 11.37 11.31
CA HIS A 278 16.12 12.68 10.70
C HIS A 278 17.64 12.88 10.56
N ALA A 279 18.43 12.57 11.59
CA ALA A 279 19.89 12.69 11.50
C ALA A 279 20.53 11.78 10.43
N GLU A 280 20.00 10.56 10.22
CA GLU A 280 20.48 9.67 9.16
C GLU A 280 20.03 10.13 7.76
N ILE A 281 18.82 10.69 7.65
CA ILE A 281 18.35 11.35 6.42
C ILE A 281 19.26 12.52 6.06
N ASP A 282 19.51 13.44 7.00
CA ASP A 282 20.41 14.58 6.82
C ASP A 282 21.81 14.14 6.35
N ARG A 283 22.31 13.03 6.89
CA ARG A 283 23.60 12.46 6.48
C ARG A 283 23.59 11.97 5.03
N ILE A 284 22.53 11.30 4.61
CA ILE A 284 22.37 10.81 3.22
C ILE A 284 22.21 11.99 2.26
N GLU A 285 21.36 12.96 2.60
CA GLU A 285 21.12 14.15 1.78
C GLU A 285 22.37 15.02 1.64
N ALA A 286 23.15 15.21 2.72
CA ALA A 286 24.41 15.93 2.65
C ALA A 286 25.42 15.24 1.71
N ALA A 287 25.47 13.91 1.71
CA ALA A 287 26.33 13.15 0.80
C ALA A 287 25.87 13.29 -0.66
N LEU A 288 24.56 13.22 -0.92
CA LEU A 288 23.98 13.48 -2.23
C LEU A 288 24.27 14.90 -2.73
N ALA A 289 24.07 15.92 -1.89
CA ALA A 289 24.36 17.31 -2.22
C ALA A 289 25.85 17.51 -2.56
N LYS A 290 26.76 16.88 -1.80
CA LYS A 290 28.20 16.89 -2.08
C LYS A 290 28.55 16.21 -3.42
N ALA A 291 27.79 15.18 -3.80
CA ALA A 291 27.92 14.51 -5.10
C ALA A 291 27.27 15.30 -6.26
N GLY A 292 26.69 16.48 -5.99
CA GLY A 292 26.04 17.32 -7.00
C GLY A 292 24.62 16.92 -7.35
N TRP A 293 24.00 16.01 -6.58
CA TRP A 293 22.60 15.67 -6.75
C TRP A 293 21.71 16.78 -6.18
N SER A 294 20.74 17.22 -6.97
CA SER A 294 19.66 18.10 -6.52
C SER A 294 18.33 17.49 -6.93
N ALA A 295 17.40 17.38 -6.00
CA ALA A 295 16.07 16.87 -6.32
C ALA A 295 15.36 17.83 -7.31
N PRO A 296 14.79 17.32 -8.41
CA PRO A 296 13.89 18.15 -9.22
C PRO A 296 12.70 18.57 -8.35
N PRO A 297 12.14 19.79 -8.57
CA PRO A 297 11.01 20.28 -7.80
C PRO A 297 9.90 19.23 -7.75
N ALA A 298 9.37 18.97 -6.55
CA ALA A 298 8.16 18.17 -6.44
C ALA A 298 7.06 18.90 -7.23
N GLY A 299 6.53 18.25 -8.27
CA GLY A 299 5.40 18.79 -9.01
C GLY A 299 4.24 19.02 -8.03
N VAL A 300 3.80 20.26 -7.90
CA VAL A 300 2.59 20.59 -7.14
C VAL A 300 1.42 20.07 -7.94
N SER A 301 0.89 18.91 -7.57
CA SER A 301 -0.25 18.33 -8.25
C SER A 301 -1.55 18.87 -7.64
N GLY A 302 -2.46 19.27 -8.53
CA GLY A 302 -3.62 20.15 -8.29
C GLY A 302 -4.72 19.63 -7.36
N HIS A 303 -5.95 20.10 -7.55
CA HIS A 303 -7.08 19.76 -6.68
C HIS A 303 -7.39 18.25 -6.71
N HIS A 304 -7.41 17.61 -5.53
CA HIS A 304 -7.79 16.21 -5.36
C HIS A 304 -9.26 16.09 -5.01
N ARG A 305 -9.91 15.09 -5.59
CA ARG A 305 -11.29 14.73 -5.25
C ARG A 305 -11.31 13.85 -4.02
N LEU A 306 -12.35 13.95 -3.21
CA LEU A 306 -12.56 13.05 -2.08
C LEU A 306 -13.01 11.67 -2.57
N PRO A 307 -12.58 10.58 -1.92
CA PRO A 307 -13.18 9.27 -2.18
C PRO A 307 -14.69 9.32 -1.88
N LEU A 308 -15.52 8.86 -2.83
CA LEU A 308 -16.96 8.64 -2.67
C LEU A 308 -17.30 7.16 -2.71
N SER A 309 -17.91 6.61 -1.66
CA SER A 309 -18.53 5.29 -1.76
C SER A 309 -20.02 5.44 -2.00
N GLY A 310 -20.61 4.53 -2.76
CA GLY A 310 -22.04 4.54 -3.00
C GLY A 310 -22.44 3.71 -4.18
N ARG A 311 -23.75 3.68 -4.43
CA ARG A 311 -24.34 2.94 -5.52
C ARG A 311 -25.48 3.74 -6.15
N VAL A 312 -25.47 3.79 -7.47
CA VAL A 312 -26.65 4.16 -8.24
C VAL A 312 -27.55 2.94 -8.33
N GLY A 313 -28.72 3.00 -7.71
CA GLY A 313 -29.68 1.89 -7.66
C GLY A 313 -30.69 1.93 -8.81
N VAL A 314 -31.23 3.11 -9.12
CA VAL A 314 -32.26 3.29 -10.16
C VAL A 314 -31.90 4.49 -11.03
N VAL A 315 -32.04 4.32 -12.35
CA VAL A 315 -31.96 5.38 -13.35
C VAL A 315 -33.21 5.29 -14.23
N GLU A 316 -34.07 6.30 -14.18
CA GLU A 316 -35.32 6.37 -14.94
C GLU A 316 -35.27 7.56 -15.90
N ARG A 317 -35.43 7.29 -17.20
CA ARG A 317 -35.48 8.32 -18.25
C ARG A 317 -36.93 8.74 -18.50
N SER A 318 -37.17 10.05 -18.61
CA SER A 318 -38.46 10.63 -18.99
C SER A 318 -38.27 11.69 -20.08
N ARG A 319 -39.39 12.21 -20.62
CA ARG A 319 -39.36 13.33 -21.59
C ARG A 319 -38.81 14.65 -21.02
N GLN A 320 -38.69 14.76 -19.69
CA GLN A 320 -38.26 15.99 -19.02
C GLN A 320 -36.83 15.88 -18.46
N GLY A 321 -36.25 14.67 -18.47
CA GLY A 321 -34.93 14.43 -17.90
C GLY A 321 -34.76 13.03 -17.30
N VAL A 322 -33.72 12.88 -16.48
CA VAL A 322 -33.33 11.64 -15.81
C VAL A 322 -33.56 11.75 -14.31
N LEU A 323 -34.29 10.79 -13.74
CA LEU A 323 -34.39 10.57 -12.31
C LEU A 323 -33.37 9.52 -11.89
N ILE A 324 -32.57 9.82 -10.88
CA ILE A 324 -31.54 8.94 -10.35
C ILE A 324 -31.80 8.74 -8.87
N ARG A 325 -31.81 7.49 -8.41
CA ARG A 325 -31.89 7.14 -6.99
C ARG A 325 -30.76 6.22 -6.63
N GLY A 326 -30.28 6.36 -5.41
CA GLY A 326 -29.20 5.55 -4.92
C GLY A 326 -28.83 5.95 -3.51
N TRP A 327 -27.60 5.65 -3.16
CA TRP A 327 -27.01 6.10 -1.92
C TRP A 327 -25.55 6.45 -2.14
N CYS A 328 -25.04 7.39 -1.36
CA CYS A 328 -23.64 7.76 -1.41
C CYS A 328 -23.20 8.36 -0.08
N HIS A 329 -21.93 8.14 0.27
CA HIS A 329 -21.33 8.69 1.46
C HIS A 329 -19.85 9.01 1.21
N ALA A 330 -19.43 10.24 1.50
CA ALA A 330 -18.04 10.64 1.33
C ALA A 330 -17.15 10.07 2.43
N TRP A 331 -15.88 9.94 2.08
CA TRP A 331 -14.86 9.46 2.98
C TRP A 331 -14.84 10.19 4.33
N ARG A 332 -14.58 9.42 5.40
CA ARG A 332 -14.51 9.87 6.81
C ARG A 332 -15.73 10.63 7.35
N GLY A 333 -16.93 10.39 6.81
CA GLY A 333 -18.14 10.95 7.41
C GLY A 333 -18.57 12.29 6.83
N GLN A 334 -17.86 12.81 5.82
CA GLN A 334 -18.24 14.08 5.21
C GLN A 334 -19.63 13.99 4.57
N GLN A 335 -20.47 14.99 4.84
CA GLN A 335 -21.81 15.05 4.28
C GLN A 335 -21.78 15.55 2.84
N ILE A 336 -22.54 14.89 1.97
CA ILE A 336 -22.77 15.32 0.60
C ILE A 336 -23.87 16.37 0.59
N GLY A 337 -23.49 17.63 0.34
CA GLY A 337 -24.44 18.74 0.26
C GLY A 337 -25.23 18.75 -1.05
N LYS A 338 -24.63 18.28 -2.15
CA LYS A 338 -25.31 18.13 -3.45
C LYS A 338 -24.66 17.08 -4.34
N LEU A 339 -25.40 16.62 -5.34
CA LEU A 339 -24.89 15.80 -6.43
C LEU A 339 -24.81 16.61 -7.72
N VAL A 340 -23.89 16.21 -8.59
CA VAL A 340 -23.73 16.70 -9.96
C VAL A 340 -23.74 15.49 -10.88
N ALA A 341 -24.48 15.58 -11.99
CA ALA A 341 -24.44 14.57 -13.03
C ALA A 341 -23.50 15.01 -14.15
N VAL A 342 -22.61 14.12 -14.60
CA VAL A 342 -21.80 14.34 -15.79
C VAL A 342 -22.30 13.40 -16.87
N ILE A 343 -22.94 13.95 -17.91
CA ILE A 343 -23.53 13.19 -19.01
C ILE A 343 -22.72 13.47 -20.27
N ASN A 344 -22.21 12.42 -20.92
CA ASN A 344 -21.35 12.53 -22.11
C ASN A 344 -20.20 13.54 -21.92
N GLY A 345 -19.63 13.60 -20.71
CA GLY A 345 -18.56 14.53 -20.34
C GLY A 345 -19.00 15.96 -20.02
N GLN A 346 -20.28 16.30 -20.13
CA GLN A 346 -20.82 17.62 -19.78
C GLN A 346 -21.43 17.62 -18.38
N ILE A 347 -21.18 18.69 -17.63
CA ILE A 347 -21.74 18.87 -16.29
C ILE A 347 -23.19 19.35 -16.40
N HIS A 348 -24.11 18.57 -15.83
CA HIS A 348 -25.51 18.92 -15.67
C HIS A 348 -25.83 19.17 -14.20
N ALA A 349 -26.42 20.33 -13.92
CA ALA A 349 -26.90 20.67 -12.59
C ALA A 349 -28.07 19.76 -12.20
N VAL A 350 -28.02 19.21 -10.98
CA VAL A 350 -29.16 18.51 -10.38
C VAL A 350 -30.14 19.57 -9.87
N GLN A 351 -31.38 19.56 -10.38
CA GLN A 351 -32.42 20.52 -10.00
C GLN A 351 -33.10 20.19 -8.68
N ARG A 352 -33.10 18.90 -8.30
CA ARG A 352 -33.68 18.43 -7.05
C ARG A 352 -32.80 17.33 -6.48
N PHE A 353 -32.18 17.61 -5.34
CA PHE A 353 -31.45 16.64 -4.53
C PHE A 353 -32.14 16.58 -3.18
N GLU A 354 -32.73 15.43 -2.87
CA GLU A 354 -33.37 15.19 -1.58
C GLU A 354 -32.71 13.99 -0.91
N PRO A 355 -32.18 14.16 0.31
CA PRO A 355 -31.90 13.03 1.19
C PRO A 355 -33.17 12.20 1.30
N ALA A 356 -33.10 10.94 0.90
CA ALA A 356 -34.25 10.06 0.83
C ALA A 356 -34.07 8.85 1.77
N PRO A 357 -35.15 8.35 2.38
CA PRO A 357 -35.11 7.06 3.06
C PRO A 357 -34.59 5.97 2.12
N LEU A 358 -33.78 5.06 2.65
CA LEU A 358 -33.18 3.98 1.87
C LEU A 358 -34.24 3.10 1.21
N LEU A 359 -34.01 2.72 -0.05
CA LEU A 359 -34.75 1.64 -0.69
C LEU A 359 -34.56 0.36 0.13
N GLU A 360 -35.59 -0.49 0.22
CA GLU A 360 -35.54 -1.70 1.05
C GLU A 360 -34.37 -2.65 0.70
N ALA A 361 -33.96 -2.69 -0.57
CA ALA A 361 -32.83 -3.47 -1.06
C ALA A 361 -31.44 -2.94 -0.66
N HIS A 362 -31.37 -1.79 0.02
CA HIS A 362 -30.13 -1.10 0.37
C HIS A 362 -30.01 -0.78 1.86
N LYS A 363 -30.87 -1.32 2.73
CA LYS A 363 -30.77 -1.11 4.18
C LYS A 363 -29.43 -1.66 4.71
N PRO A 364 -28.73 -0.94 5.61
CA PRO A 364 -27.43 -1.33 6.13
C PRO A 364 -27.52 -2.57 7.03
N ASP A 365 -26.44 -3.33 7.04
CA ASP A 365 -26.19 -4.33 8.07
C ASP A 365 -25.92 -3.56 9.37
N PRO A 366 -26.78 -3.71 10.38
CA PRO A 366 -26.68 -2.95 11.63
C PRO A 366 -25.39 -3.24 12.39
N GLU A 367 -24.64 -4.28 12.05
CA GLU A 367 -23.38 -4.64 12.71
C GLU A 367 -22.15 -3.94 12.12
N LEU A 368 -22.24 -3.37 10.91
CA LEU A 368 -21.09 -2.74 10.24
C LEU A 368 -20.66 -1.44 10.93
N LYS A 369 -19.40 -1.41 11.39
CA LYS A 369 -18.75 -0.24 12.00
C LYS A 369 -17.43 0.07 11.30
N GLY A 370 -16.95 1.32 11.43
CA GLY A 370 -15.62 1.71 10.94
C GLY A 370 -15.47 1.71 9.41
N PRO A 371 -14.26 1.45 8.87
CA PRO A 371 -13.96 1.50 7.43
C PRO A 371 -14.79 0.54 6.56
N GLN A 372 -15.28 -0.56 7.14
CA GLN A 372 -16.08 -1.57 6.45
C GLN A 372 -17.37 -0.98 5.85
N ARG A 373 -17.87 0.13 6.41
CA ARG A 373 -19.05 0.84 5.86
C ARG A 373 -18.82 1.42 4.47
N TYR A 374 -17.58 1.76 4.10
CA TYR A 374 -17.26 2.29 2.76
C TYR A 374 -17.14 1.20 1.70
N LEU A 375 -17.07 -0.05 2.13
CA LEU A 375 -16.95 -1.24 1.26
C LEU A 375 -18.26 -2.03 1.20
N SER A 376 -19.25 -1.63 2.01
CA SER A 376 -20.54 -2.31 2.08
C SER A 376 -21.32 -2.14 0.79
N PRO A 377 -21.93 -3.22 0.24
CA PRO A 377 -22.90 -3.09 -0.84
C PRO A 377 -24.23 -2.47 -0.37
N GLN A 378 -24.42 -2.31 0.94
CA GLN A 378 -25.59 -1.74 1.57
C GLN A 378 -25.32 -0.31 2.05
N ALA A 379 -26.35 0.53 2.00
CA ALA A 379 -26.24 1.96 2.23
C ALA A 379 -26.18 2.29 3.72
N PRO A 380 -25.22 3.10 4.18
CA PRO A 380 -25.27 3.69 5.51
C PRO A 380 -26.58 4.45 5.77
N GLU A 381 -27.04 4.48 7.02
CA GLU A 381 -28.22 5.26 7.39
C GLU A 381 -28.05 6.74 7.01
N GLY A 382 -29.09 7.35 6.43
CA GLY A 382 -29.06 8.76 5.98
C GLY A 382 -28.27 9.03 4.70
N SER A 383 -27.70 8.02 4.04
CA SER A 383 -26.91 8.19 2.80
C SER A 383 -27.73 8.11 1.51
N GLY A 384 -29.04 7.84 1.61
CA GLY A 384 -29.93 7.71 0.47
C GLY A 384 -30.20 9.05 -0.22
N PHE A 385 -30.33 9.02 -1.54
CA PHE A 385 -30.64 10.21 -2.32
C PHE A 385 -31.62 9.96 -3.46
N GLN A 386 -32.31 11.04 -3.84
CA GLN A 386 -33.02 11.17 -5.10
C GLN A 386 -32.53 12.44 -5.81
N ALA A 387 -32.09 12.30 -7.06
CA ALA A 387 -31.58 13.37 -7.90
C ALA A 387 -32.34 13.46 -9.23
N PHE A 388 -32.81 14.65 -9.61
CA PHE A 388 -33.40 14.89 -10.93
C PHE A 388 -32.50 15.79 -11.78
N VAL A 389 -32.17 15.31 -12.98
CA VAL A 389 -31.35 16.01 -13.97
C VAL A 389 -32.22 16.33 -15.18
N PRO A 390 -32.59 17.60 -15.41
CA PRO A 390 -33.29 17.99 -16.62
C PRO A 390 -32.43 17.69 -17.82
N LEU A 391 -33.01 17.04 -18.82
CA LEU A 391 -32.32 16.73 -20.04
C LEU A 391 -33.33 16.65 -21.17
N ASP A 392 -32.97 17.26 -22.30
CA ASP A 392 -33.77 17.21 -23.52
C ASP A 392 -33.98 15.73 -23.94
N PRO A 393 -35.21 15.33 -24.32
CA PRO A 393 -35.50 13.96 -24.76
C PRO A 393 -34.64 13.49 -25.94
N GLU A 394 -34.15 14.39 -26.79
CA GLU A 394 -33.31 14.06 -27.95
C GLU A 394 -31.85 13.77 -27.57
N VAL A 395 -31.42 14.10 -26.35
CA VAL A 395 -30.06 13.79 -25.88
C VAL A 395 -29.94 12.30 -25.59
N VAL A 396 -29.09 11.63 -26.35
CA VAL A 396 -28.64 10.26 -26.09
C VAL A 396 -27.66 10.29 -24.91
N VAL A 397 -27.86 9.43 -23.92
CA VAL A 397 -26.99 9.33 -22.73
C VAL A 397 -26.08 8.12 -22.93
N ASP A 398 -24.86 8.36 -23.40
CA ASP A 398 -23.87 7.30 -23.61
C ASP A 398 -23.08 7.02 -22.32
N THR A 399 -22.74 8.09 -21.59
CA THR A 399 -22.10 8.01 -20.28
C THR A 399 -22.85 8.86 -19.27
N LEU A 400 -22.88 8.39 -18.03
CA LEU A 400 -23.44 9.13 -16.91
C LEU A 400 -22.62 8.82 -15.65
N ASP A 401 -21.99 9.85 -15.10
CA ASP A 401 -21.30 9.82 -13.82
C ASP A 401 -22.06 10.66 -12.81
N ILE A 402 -22.04 10.21 -11.55
CA ILE A 402 -22.64 10.95 -10.43
C ILE A 402 -21.52 11.33 -9.48
N VAL A 403 -21.34 12.62 -9.27
CA VAL A 403 -20.30 13.18 -8.41
C VAL A 403 -20.93 13.88 -7.22
N GLY A 404 -20.41 13.63 -6.03
CA GLY A 404 -20.75 14.36 -4.83
C GLY A 404 -20.00 15.68 -4.73
N VAL A 405 -20.65 16.65 -4.09
CA VAL A 405 -20.00 17.85 -3.58
C VAL A 405 -20.35 17.95 -2.11
N THR A 406 -19.32 18.01 -1.27
CA THR A 406 -19.51 18.15 0.18
C THR A 406 -20.07 19.52 0.52
N GLU A 407 -20.58 19.72 1.73
CA GLU A 407 -21.05 21.04 2.18
C GLU A 407 -19.95 22.12 2.09
N GLU A 408 -18.69 21.72 2.25
CA GLU A 408 -17.50 22.57 2.13
C GLU A 408 -17.11 22.85 0.67
N GLY A 409 -17.87 22.34 -0.30
CA GLY A 409 -17.62 22.58 -1.73
C GLY A 409 -16.56 21.68 -2.36
N VAL A 410 -16.09 20.65 -1.65
CA VAL A 410 -15.10 19.71 -2.18
C VAL A 410 -15.78 18.68 -3.08
N MET A 411 -15.28 18.54 -4.30
CA MET A 411 -15.76 17.54 -5.25
C MET A 411 -15.28 16.14 -4.85
N THR A 412 -16.11 15.14 -5.06
CA THR A 412 -15.73 13.74 -4.84
C THR A 412 -15.38 13.04 -6.16
N GLU A 413 -14.85 11.83 -6.07
CA GLU A 413 -14.82 10.92 -7.21
C GLU A 413 -16.25 10.56 -7.66
N PRO A 414 -16.43 10.16 -8.94
CA PRO A 414 -17.69 9.58 -9.40
C PRO A 414 -18.07 8.30 -8.65
N LEU A 415 -19.37 8.07 -8.50
CA LEU A 415 -19.90 6.79 -8.01
C LEU A 415 -19.56 5.64 -8.97
N GLU A 416 -19.08 4.52 -8.42
CA GLU A 416 -18.94 3.27 -9.17
C GLU A 416 -20.32 2.76 -9.64
N ARG A 417 -20.37 2.19 -10.84
CA ARG A 417 -21.59 1.67 -11.49
C ARG A 417 -21.37 0.28 -12.05
N ASP A 418 -22.33 -0.61 -11.84
CA ASP A 418 -22.31 -1.98 -12.36
C ASP A 418 -22.99 -2.14 -13.74
N LEU A 419 -23.67 -1.11 -14.26
CA LEU A 419 -24.57 -1.27 -15.41
C LEU A 419 -24.18 -0.36 -16.59
N PRO A 420 -24.23 -0.86 -17.85
CA PRO A 420 -24.15 -0.01 -19.03
C PRO A 420 -25.36 0.93 -19.09
N VAL A 421 -25.15 2.15 -19.57
CA VAL A 421 -26.26 3.07 -19.88
C VAL A 421 -27.00 2.48 -21.08
N GLY A 422 -28.25 2.08 -20.87
CA GLY A 422 -29.14 1.52 -21.89
C GLY A 422 -29.97 2.60 -22.56
#